data_AF-A0A843UPR4-F1
#
_entry.id   AF-A0A843UPR4-F1
#
_cell.length_a   1.000
_cell.length_b   1.000
_cell.length_c   1.000
_cell.angle_alpha   90.00
_cell.angle_beta   90.00
_cell.angle_gamma   90.00
#
_symmetry.space_group_name_H-M   'P 1'
#
loop_
_entity.id
_entity.type
_entity.pdbx_description
1 polymer ?
#
loop_
_entity_poly.entity_id
_entity_poly.type
_entity_poly.pdbx_seq_one_letter_code
_entity_poly.pdbx_strand_id
1 'polypeptide(L)'
;MTLGDLFLGGSMDIYLYRSRSVKQPGIKQALKGVKATAKAAKGAIKGIVKWFLHAGVPAHTAESPYFQSMLDAIAEVGPGLKAPTRKYIYDAGLDEEYDELKG
;
A
#
# COMPACT_ATOMS: atom_id res chain seq x y z
N MET A 1 24.08 -5.21 -15.49
CA MET A 1 23.56 -5.77 -14.23
C MET A 1 24.75 -6.05 -13.33
N THR A 2 25.02 -5.17 -12.39
CA THR A 2 26.08 -5.37 -11.39
C THR A 2 25.43 -5.48 -10.01
N LEU A 3 26.14 -6.17 -9.11
CA LEU A 3 25.75 -6.56 -7.75
C LEU A 3 25.41 -5.38 -6.79
N GLY A 4 25.24 -4.16 -7.31
CA GLY A 4 24.89 -2.95 -6.56
C GLY A 4 23.39 -2.66 -6.47
N ASP A 5 22.55 -3.37 -7.22
CA ASP A 5 21.09 -3.14 -7.24
C ASP A 5 20.34 -3.83 -6.07
N LEU A 6 21.05 -4.56 -5.20
CA LEU A 6 20.43 -5.37 -4.13
C LEU A 6 20.22 -4.65 -2.78
N PHE A 7 20.54 -3.35 -2.65
CA PHE A 7 20.49 -2.64 -1.36
C PHE A 7 19.55 -1.42 -1.33
N LEU A 8 18.40 -1.48 -2.01
CA LEU A 8 17.30 -0.50 -1.82
C LEU A 8 16.14 -1.05 -0.96
N GLY A 9 16.37 -2.14 -0.23
CA GLY A 9 15.40 -2.79 0.65
C GLY A 9 15.47 -2.39 2.13
N GLY A 10 16.01 -1.22 2.46
CA GLY A 10 16.10 -0.74 3.84
C GLY A 10 15.10 0.39 4.08
N SER A 11 14.19 0.19 5.05
CA SER A 11 13.33 1.17 5.73
C SER A 11 13.16 2.54 5.05
N MET A 12 11.93 2.91 4.70
CA MET A 12 11.60 4.29 4.25
C MET A 12 11.95 5.34 5.32
N ASP A 13 13.22 5.77 5.33
CA ASP A 13 13.67 6.91 6.12
C ASP A 13 13.24 8.19 5.40
N ILE A 14 12.36 8.96 6.06
CA ILE A 14 11.79 10.20 5.54
C ILE A 14 12.85 11.25 5.18
N TYR A 15 14.00 11.23 5.84
CA TYR A 15 15.09 12.16 5.59
C TYR A 15 15.96 11.76 4.40
N LEU A 16 16.00 10.47 4.05
CA LEU A 16 16.74 9.95 2.89
C LEU A 16 15.92 9.99 1.59
N TYR A 17 14.61 9.72 1.67
CA TYR A 17 13.76 9.62 0.46
C TYR A 17 13.31 10.98 -0.08
N ARG A 18 13.39 12.06 0.72
CA ARG A 18 13.01 13.43 0.30
C ARG A 18 14.08 14.10 -0.59
N SER A 19 14.70 13.35 -1.51
CA SER A 19 15.35 13.94 -2.67
C SER A 19 14.25 14.43 -3.62
N ARG A 20 14.13 15.75 -3.80
CA ARG A 20 13.11 16.43 -4.65
C ARG A 20 13.18 16.07 -6.14
N SER A 21 14.00 15.09 -6.55
CA SER A 21 14.32 14.78 -7.94
C SER A 21 13.50 13.64 -8.56
N VAL A 22 12.68 12.90 -7.78
CA VAL A 22 11.80 11.86 -8.33
C VAL A 22 10.42 12.44 -8.58
N LYS A 23 9.99 12.49 -9.85
CA LYS A 23 8.62 12.88 -10.24
C LYS A 23 7.62 11.82 -9.78
N GLN A 24 7.16 11.89 -8.53
CA GLN A 24 6.07 11.05 -8.05
C GLN A 24 4.76 11.43 -8.76
N PRO A 25 3.91 10.47 -9.15
CA PRO A 25 2.53 10.74 -9.55
C PRO A 25 1.87 11.51 -8.41
N GLY A 26 1.56 12.78 -8.65
CA GLY A 26 1.05 13.66 -7.61
C GLY A 26 -0.28 13.14 -7.06
N ILE A 27 -0.65 13.60 -5.87
CA ILE A 27 -1.95 13.33 -5.22
C ILE A 27 -3.14 13.50 -6.20
N LYS A 28 -3.02 14.33 -7.24
CA LYS A 28 -3.99 14.47 -8.33
C LYS A 28 -4.30 13.15 -9.06
N GLN A 29 -3.32 12.28 -9.27
CA GLN A 29 -3.50 10.96 -9.89
C GLN A 29 -4.30 10.03 -8.98
N ALA A 30 -3.96 10.01 -7.68
CA ALA A 30 -4.64 9.20 -6.66
C ALA A 30 -6.08 9.66 -6.36
N LEU A 31 -6.44 10.89 -6.74
CA LEU A 31 -7.79 11.45 -6.56
C LEU A 31 -8.66 11.34 -7.83
N LYS A 32 -8.12 10.85 -8.95
CA LYS A 32 -8.84 10.80 -10.23
C LYS A 32 -9.98 9.76 -10.15
N GLY A 33 -11.22 10.21 -10.36
CA GLY A 33 -12.41 9.33 -10.42
C GLY A 33 -13.06 8.99 -9.07
N VAL A 34 -12.52 9.50 -7.96
CA VAL A 34 -13.06 9.24 -6.62
C VAL A 34 -14.37 10.02 -6.38
N LYS A 35 -15.50 9.32 -6.18
CA LYS A 35 -16.82 9.90 -5.81
C LYS A 35 -16.95 10.24 -4.31
N ALA A 36 -15.83 10.30 -3.58
CA ALA A 36 -15.78 10.72 -2.18
C ALA A 36 -15.47 12.21 -2.06
N THR A 37 -15.76 12.83 -0.92
CA THR A 37 -15.32 14.21 -0.68
C THR A 37 -13.80 14.29 -0.76
N ALA A 38 -13.26 15.38 -1.32
CA ALA A 38 -11.80 15.59 -1.42
C ALA A 38 -11.09 15.46 -0.06
N LYS A 39 -11.80 15.74 1.04
CA LYS A 39 -11.33 15.56 2.42
C LYS A 39 -11.19 14.07 2.79
N ALA A 40 -12.20 13.26 2.49
CA ALA A 40 -12.17 11.81 2.76
C ALA A 40 -11.07 11.12 1.96
N ALA A 41 -10.96 11.43 0.66
CA ALA A 41 -9.93 10.87 -0.20
C ALA A 41 -8.51 11.28 0.25
N LYS A 42 -8.31 12.56 0.63
CA LYS A 42 -7.05 13.02 1.24
C LYS A 42 -6.74 12.31 2.56
N GLY A 43 -7.77 12.01 3.36
CA GLY A 43 -7.64 11.25 4.62
C GLY A 43 -7.14 9.83 4.38
N ALA A 44 -7.76 9.12 3.44
CA ALA A 44 -7.38 7.75 3.05
C ALA A 44 -5.92 7.71 2.54
N ILE A 45 -5.56 8.57 1.58
CA ILE A 45 -4.19 8.65 1.05
C ILE A 45 -3.18 8.94 2.17
N LYS A 46 -3.50 9.86 3.08
CA LYS A 46 -2.62 10.17 4.23
C LYS A 46 -2.47 8.96 5.17
N GLY A 47 -3.52 8.18 5.38
CA GLY A 47 -3.50 6.95 6.17
C GLY A 47 -2.56 5.91 5.57
N ILE A 48 -2.68 5.67 4.27
CA ILE A 48 -1.82 4.75 3.52
C ILE A 48 -0.35 5.16 3.63
N VAL A 49 -0.02 6.42 3.33
CA VAL A 49 1.37 6.91 3.40
C VAL A 49 1.95 6.79 4.81
N LYS A 50 1.15 7.08 5.86
CA LYS A 50 1.59 6.90 7.25
C LYS A 50 1.89 5.44 7.58
N TRP A 51 1.06 4.52 7.10
CA TRP A 51 1.26 3.08 7.33
C TRP A 51 2.54 2.58 6.65
N PHE A 52 2.77 2.95 5.38
CA PHE A 52 4.00 2.62 4.65
C PHE A 52 5.26 3.10 5.40
N LEU A 53 5.24 4.35 5.89
CA LEU A 53 6.34 4.92 6.67
C LEU A 53 6.54 4.18 8.00
N HIS A 54 5.46 3.90 8.74
CA HIS A 54 5.54 3.25 10.05
C HIS A 54 6.03 1.80 9.96
N ALA A 55 5.54 1.05 8.96
CA ALA A 55 5.88 -0.35 8.75
C ALA A 55 7.21 -0.54 7.99
N GLY A 56 7.83 0.54 7.50
CA GLY A 56 9.06 0.47 6.71
C GLY A 56 8.88 -0.19 5.33
N VAL A 57 7.66 -0.17 4.79
CA VAL A 57 7.32 -0.81 3.52
C VAL A 57 7.88 0.03 2.34
N PRO A 58 8.64 -0.57 1.41
CA PRO A 58 9.15 0.15 0.25
C PRO A 58 8.04 0.70 -0.66
N ALA A 59 8.22 1.90 -1.22
CA ALA A 59 7.18 2.53 -2.04
C ALA A 59 6.78 1.72 -3.30
N HIS A 60 7.70 0.94 -3.89
CA HIS A 60 7.41 0.12 -5.07
C HIS A 60 6.38 -0.98 -4.81
N THR A 61 6.11 -1.34 -3.55
CA THR A 61 5.07 -2.35 -3.24
C THR A 61 3.66 -1.86 -3.59
N ALA A 62 3.46 -0.54 -3.71
CA ALA A 62 2.20 0.03 -4.19
C ALA A 62 1.93 -0.24 -5.68
N GLU A 63 2.93 -0.69 -6.44
CA GLU A 63 2.80 -1.08 -7.85
C GLU A 63 2.29 -2.52 -8.02
N SER A 64 2.13 -3.26 -6.91
CA SER A 64 1.55 -4.60 -6.91
C SER A 64 0.12 -4.59 -7.48
N PRO A 65 -0.26 -5.57 -8.32
CA PRO A 65 -1.62 -5.69 -8.84
C PRO A 65 -2.66 -5.85 -7.72
N TYR A 66 -2.26 -6.38 -6.56
CA TYR A 66 -3.12 -6.57 -5.38
C TYR A 66 -3.37 -5.26 -4.60
N PHE A 67 -2.55 -4.23 -4.82
CA PHE A 67 -2.64 -3.01 -4.00
C PHE A 67 -3.90 -2.22 -4.32
N GLN A 68 -4.20 -2.00 -5.61
CA GLN A 68 -5.41 -1.28 -6.01
C GLN A 68 -6.67 -2.12 -5.75
N SER A 69 -6.64 -3.44 -6.01
CA SER A 69 -7.78 -4.31 -5.74
C SER A 69 -8.13 -4.38 -4.25
N MET A 70 -7.13 -4.40 -3.37
CA MET A 70 -7.34 -4.27 -1.91
C MET A 70 -8.06 -2.96 -1.56
N LEU A 71 -7.64 -1.82 -2.13
CA LEU A 71 -8.28 -0.53 -1.86
C LEU A 71 -9.72 -0.48 -2.38
N ASP A 72 -9.98 -1.07 -3.54
CA ASP A 72 -11.32 -1.14 -4.13
C ASP A 72 -12.25 -2.01 -3.28
N ALA A 73 -11.79 -3.17 -2.81
CA ALA A 73 -12.55 -4.05 -1.91
C ALA A 73 -12.85 -3.37 -0.56
N ILE A 74 -11.87 -2.65 0.01
CA ILE A 74 -12.08 -1.85 1.24
C ILE A 74 -13.13 -0.75 0.99
N ALA A 75 -13.10 -0.10 -0.18
CA ALA A 75 -14.05 0.95 -0.52
C ALA A 75 -15.48 0.41 -0.70
N GLU A 76 -15.63 -0.80 -1.25
CA GLU A 76 -16.92 -1.49 -1.40
C GLU A 76 -17.55 -1.83 -0.04
N VAL A 77 -16.76 -2.35 0.91
CA VAL A 77 -17.23 -2.62 2.29
C VAL A 77 -17.61 -1.34 3.01
N GLY A 78 -16.82 -0.27 2.82
CA GLY A 78 -17.02 1.01 3.48
C GLY A 78 -16.59 1.02 4.95
N PRO A 79 -17.01 2.05 5.73
CA PRO A 79 -16.60 2.21 7.12
C PRO A 79 -17.08 1.05 8.01
N GLY A 80 -16.22 0.58 8.92
CA GLY A 80 -16.55 -0.47 9.89
C GLY A 80 -15.76 -1.77 9.69
N LEU A 81 -15.06 -1.91 8.57
CA LEU A 81 -14.10 -3.00 8.36
C LEU A 81 -13.02 -2.98 9.45
N LYS A 82 -12.84 -4.11 10.14
CA LYS A 82 -11.78 -4.31 11.13
C LYS A 82 -10.54 -4.85 10.44
N ALA A 83 -9.37 -4.36 10.85
CA ALA A 83 -8.11 -4.90 10.38
C ALA A 83 -7.95 -6.39 10.76
N PRO A 84 -7.36 -7.23 9.89
CA PRO A 84 -7.07 -8.61 10.23
C PRO A 84 -6.07 -8.69 11.39
N THR A 85 -6.19 -9.74 12.19
CA THR A 85 -5.24 -9.99 13.29
C THR A 85 -3.96 -10.61 12.75
N ARG A 86 -2.83 -10.46 13.46
CA ARG A 86 -1.58 -11.14 13.10
C ARG A 86 -1.78 -12.65 12.96
N LYS A 87 -2.57 -13.26 13.84
CA LYS A 87 -2.87 -14.69 13.80
C LYS A 87 -3.60 -15.06 12.50
N TYR A 88 -4.64 -14.31 12.14
CA TYR A 88 -5.37 -14.56 10.89
C TYR A 88 -4.44 -14.47 9.66
N ILE A 89 -3.56 -13.45 9.62
CA ILE A 89 -2.62 -13.25 8.51
C ILE A 89 -1.68 -14.44 8.34
N TYR A 90 -1.19 -15.06 9.43
CA TYR A 90 -0.24 -16.18 9.35
C TYR A 90 -0.88 -17.58 9.33
N ASP A 91 -2.18 -17.67 9.63
CA ASP A 91 -2.93 -18.92 9.64
C ASP A 91 -3.84 -18.95 8.40
N ALA A 92 -5.17 -18.85 8.60
CA ALA A 92 -6.19 -18.99 7.58
C ALA A 92 -5.98 -18.12 6.33
N GLY A 93 -5.47 -16.90 6.47
CA GLY A 93 -5.22 -16.04 5.31
C GLY A 93 -4.11 -16.57 4.39
N LEU A 94 -3.09 -17.25 4.91
CA LEU A 94 -2.08 -17.90 4.07
C LEU A 94 -2.60 -19.20 3.45
N ASP A 95 -3.41 -19.94 4.20
CA ASP A 95 -4.02 -21.18 3.71
C ASP A 95 -4.97 -20.89 2.52
N GLU A 96 -5.78 -19.84 2.61
CA GLU A 96 -6.68 -19.37 1.56
C GLU A 96 -5.91 -19.03 0.27
N GLU A 97 -4.86 -18.22 0.36
CA GLU A 97 -4.02 -17.85 -0.79
C GLU A 97 -3.30 -19.06 -1.40
N TYR A 98 -2.86 -20.00 -0.57
CA TYR A 98 -2.21 -21.22 -1.03
C TYR A 98 -3.16 -22.14 -1.82
N ASP A 99 -4.40 -22.28 -1.37
CA ASP A 99 -5.41 -23.08 -2.05
C ASP A 99 -5.83 -22.44 -3.38
N GLU A 100 -5.96 -21.11 -3.43
CA GLU A 100 -6.22 -20.39 -4.69
C GLU A 100 -5.12 -20.59 -5.74
N LEU A 101 -3.85 -20.67 -5.33
CA LEU A 101 -2.72 -20.94 -6.23
C LEU A 101 -2.62 -22.41 -6.68
N LYS A 102 -3.25 -23.33 -5.95
CA LYS A 102 -3.26 -24.76 -6.27
C LYS A 102 -4.41 -25.18 -7.19
N GLY A 103 -5.50 -24.42 -7.20
CA GLY A 103 -6.68 -24.63 -8.06
C GLY A 103 -6.42 -24.24 -9.51
#